data_AF-A0A353PF12-F1
#
_entry.id   AF-A0A353PF12-F1
#
_cell.length_a   1.000
_cell.length_b   1.000
_cell.length_c   1.000
_cell.angle_alpha   90.00
_cell.angle_beta   90.00
_cell.angle_gamma   90.00
#
_symmetry.space_group_name_H-M   'P 1'
#
loop_
_entity.id
_entity.type
_entity.pdbx_description
1 polymer ?
#
loop_
_entity_poly.entity_id
_entity_poly.type
_entity_poly.pdbx_seq_one_letter_code
_entity_poly.pdbx_strand_id
1 'polypeptide(L)' 'TLSTMFAAGVPLVEAMESVAGATGNILFQEAVMTMREQVATGQQLHLSMQERMDLFPNMAIQMIAIGEESGSLDEMS' A
#
# COMPACT_ATOMS: atom_id res chain seq x y z
N THR A 1 -0.37 0.93 10.32
CA THR A 1 -1.16 -0.30 10.06
C THR A 1 -0.56 -1.11 8.94
N LEU A 2 -0.33 -0.53 7.75
CA LEU A 2 0.38 -1.25 6.67
C LEU A 2 1.85 -1.55 7.07
N SER A 3 2.60 -0.53 7.54
CA SER A 3 3.98 -0.71 8.02
C SER A 3 4.13 -1.74 9.14
N THR A 4 3.18 -1.77 10.08
CA THR A 4 3.17 -2.72 11.20
C THR A 4 2.88 -4.16 10.78
N MET A 5 2.09 -4.38 9.73
CA MET A 5 1.82 -5.73 9.20
C MET A 5 3.01 -6.23 8.38
N PHE A 6 3.66 -5.34 7.63
CA PHE A 6 4.93 -5.65 6.94
C PHE A 6 6.04 -6.05 7.91
N ALA A 7 6.29 -5.24 8.92
CA ALA A 7 7.28 -5.54 9.96
C ALA A 7 6.99 -6.86 10.72
N ALA A 8 5.73 -7.34 10.69
CA ALA A 8 5.33 -8.63 11.24
C ALA A 8 5.51 -9.81 10.27
N GLY A 9 6.08 -9.58 9.07
CA GLY A 9 6.28 -10.57 8.02
C GLY A 9 4.99 -10.97 7.29
N VAL A 10 3.93 -10.17 7.40
CA VAL A 10 2.67 -10.44 6.69
C VAL A 10 2.83 -10.04 5.22
N PRO A 11 2.49 -10.92 4.26
CA PRO A 11 2.52 -10.58 2.84
C PRO A 11 1.73 -9.29 2.55
N LEU A 12 2.30 -8.37 1.77
CA LEU A 12 1.69 -7.08 1.41
C LEU A 12 0.22 -7.21 1.00
N VAL A 13 -0.07 -8.19 0.13
CA VAL A 13 -1.41 -8.45 -0.41
C VAL A 13 -2.41 -8.79 0.70
N GLU A 14 -2.01 -9.53 1.74
CA GLU A 14 -2.85 -9.85 2.90
C GLU A 14 -3.01 -8.64 3.83
N ALA A 15 -1.95 -7.86 4.03
CA ALA A 15 -2.01 -6.63 4.81
C ALA A 15 -2.98 -5.61 4.18
N MET A 16 -3.05 -5.55 2.85
CA MET A 16 -3.96 -4.65 2.12
C MET A 16 -5.44 -4.99 2.33
N GLU A 17 -5.81 -6.28 2.44
CA GLU A 17 -7.20 -6.65 2.77
C GLU A 17 -7.60 -6.12 4.15
N SER A 18 -6.70 -6.26 5.13
CA SER A 18 -6.91 -5.75 6.49
C SER A 18 -7.05 -4.23 6.50
N VAL A 19 -6.20 -3.53 5.74
CA VAL A 19 -6.26 -2.07 5.60
C VAL A 19 -7.56 -1.65 4.93
N ALA A 20 -7.98 -2.31 3.85
CA ALA A 20 -9.22 -2.02 3.14
C ALA A 20 -10.43 -2.05 4.09
N GLY A 21 -10.54 -3.10 4.91
CA GLY A 21 -11.59 -3.24 5.93
C GLY A 21 -11.53 -2.20 7.05
N ALA A 22 -10.34 -1.68 7.36
CA ALA A 22 -10.12 -0.70 8.42
C ALA A 22 -10.28 0.77 7.97
N THR A 23 -10.34 1.05 6.66
CA THR A 23 -10.39 2.43 6.14
C THR A 23 -11.66 3.19 6.53
N GLY A 24 -12.79 2.50 6.71
CA GLY A 24 -14.09 3.11 7.03
C GLY A 24 -14.66 4.03 5.92
N ASN A 25 -13.99 4.12 4.76
CA ASN A 25 -14.40 4.95 3.63
C ASN A 25 -14.39 4.11 2.35
N ILE A 26 -15.54 4.05 1.66
CA ILE A 26 -15.73 3.20 0.49
C ILE A 26 -14.77 3.54 -0.66
N LEU A 27 -14.41 4.81 -0.86
CA LEU A 27 -13.46 5.22 -1.90
C LEU A 27 -12.06 4.70 -1.61
N PHE A 28 -11.64 4.72 -0.34
CA PHE A 28 -10.35 4.18 0.08
C PHE A 28 -10.37 2.65 0.05
N GLN A 29 -11.46 2.02 0.46
CA GLN A 29 -11.62 0.58 0.39
C GLN A 29 -11.47 0.08 -1.05
N GLU A 30 -12.21 0.67 -2.00
CA GLU A 30 -12.11 0.32 -3.42
C GLU A 30 -10.69 0.56 -3.96
N ALA A 31 -10.10 1.71 -3.65
CA ALA A 31 -8.73 2.01 -4.05
C ALA A 31 -7.74 0.95 -3.53
N VAL A 32 -7.81 0.60 -2.25
CA VAL A 32 -6.92 -0.40 -1.65
C VAL A 32 -7.13 -1.79 -2.26
N MET A 33 -8.36 -2.16 -2.58
CA MET A 33 -8.65 -3.43 -3.25
C MET A 33 -8.11 -3.48 -4.68
N THR A 34 -8.24 -2.40 -5.46
CA THR A 34 -7.63 -2.29 -6.80
C THR A 34 -6.10 -2.37 -6.72
N MET A 35 -5.48 -1.61 -5.81
CA MET A 35 -4.04 -1.65 -5.64
C MET A 35 -3.56 -3.05 -5.21
N ARG A 36 -4.33 -3.76 -4.39
CA ARG A 36 -4.02 -5.14 -3.98
C ARG A 36 -3.96 -6.09 -5.18
N GLU A 37 -4.92 -6.01 -6.10
CA GLU A 37 -4.94 -6.84 -7.31
C GLU A 37 -3.73 -6.55 -8.21
N GLN A 38 -3.41 -5.27 -8.39
CA GLN A 38 -2.25 -4.83 -9.15
C GLN A 38 -0.94 -5.37 -8.56
N VAL A 39 -0.76 -5.21 -7.25
CA VAL A 39 0.40 -5.74 -6.52
C VAL A 39 0.48 -7.26 -6.61
N ALA A 40 -0.65 -7.97 -6.51
CA ALA A 40 -0.69 -9.43 -6.65
C ALA A 40 -0.25 -9.91 -8.04
N THR A 41 -0.39 -9.07 -9.08
CA THR A 41 0.12 -9.35 -10.42
C THR A 41 1.58 -8.93 -10.65
N GLY A 42 2.24 -8.38 -9.63
CA GLY A 42 3.64 -7.99 -9.67
C GLY A 42 3.89 -6.49 -9.94
N GLN A 43 2.84 -5.66 -9.94
CA GLN A 43 3.01 -4.21 -10.01
C GLN A 43 3.56 -3.66 -8.68
N GLN A 44 4.37 -2.61 -8.75
CA GLN A 44 4.86 -1.91 -7.57
C GLN A 44 3.74 -1.08 -6.92
N LEU A 45 3.67 -1.10 -5.59
CA LEU A 45 2.63 -0.42 -4.81
C LEU A 45 2.62 1.08 -5.06
N HIS A 46 3.77 1.75 -5.13
CA HIS A 46 3.79 3.20 -5.36
C HIS A 46 3.18 3.57 -6.73
N LEU A 47 3.33 2.74 -7.76
CA LEU A 47 2.72 2.96 -9.07
C LEU A 47 1.20 2.84 -8.99
N SER A 48 0.71 1.81 -8.28
CA SER A 48 -0.71 1.64 -8.01
C SER A 48 -1.30 2.81 -7.22
N MET A 49 -0.56 3.37 -6.27
CA MET A 49 -0.96 4.57 -5.53
C MET A 49 -0.96 5.84 -6.39
N GLN A 50 -0.06 5.96 -7.37
CA GLN A 50 -0.04 7.08 -8.31
C GLN A 50 -1.29 7.14 -9.19
N GLU A 51 -1.92 6.00 -9.49
CA GLU A 51 -3.20 5.98 -10.22
C GLU A 51 -4.34 6.63 -9.41
N ARG A 52 -4.17 6.79 -8.09
CA ARG A 52 -5.13 7.38 -7.15
C ARG A 52 -4.54 8.56 -6.37
N MET A 53 -3.80 9.44 -7.05
CA MET A 53 -3.25 10.69 -6.47
C MET A 53 -4.30 11.63 -5.87
N ASP A 54 -5.58 11.46 -6.22
CA ASP A 54 -6.71 12.16 -5.62
C ASP A 54 -6.99 11.72 -4.17
N LEU A 55 -6.57 10.51 -3.80
CA LEU A 55 -6.78 9.92 -2.47
C LEU A 55 -5.52 9.93 -1.60
N PHE A 56 -4.33 9.91 -2.18
CA PHE A 56 -3.07 9.79 -1.46
C PHE A 56 -2.20 11.05 -1.64
N PRO A 57 -1.69 11.65 -0.54
CA PRO A 57 -0.73 12.74 -0.64
C PRO A 57 0.54 12.30 -1.38
N ASN A 58 1.07 13.16 -2.25
CA ASN A 58 2.31 12.88 -3.00
C ASN A 58 3.49 12.44 -2.12
N MET A 59 3.62 13.01 -0.92
CA MET A 59 4.68 12.60 0.01
C MET A 59 4.56 11.13 0.43
N ALA A 60 3.34 10.62 0.64
CA ALA A 60 3.14 9.23 1.03
C ALA A 60 3.54 8.27 -0.10
N ILE A 61 3.19 8.62 -1.34
CA ILE A 61 3.58 7.88 -2.55
C ILE A 61 5.11 7.83 -2.68
N GLN A 62 5.78 8.97 -2.49
CA GLN A 62 7.24 9.06 -2.57
C GLN A 62 7.93 8.23 -1.48
N MET A 63 7.41 8.24 -0.25
CA MET A 63 7.97 7.43 0.83
C MET A 63 7.86 5.93 0.54
N ILE A 64 6.74 5.47 -0.02
CA ILE A 64 6.57 4.06 -0.39
C ILE A 64 7.47 3.68 -1.56
N ALA A 65 7.64 4.57 -2.56
CA ALA A 65 8.57 4.33 -3.66
C ALA A 65 10.00 4.11 -3.16
N ILE A 66 10.46 4.93 -2.20
CA ILE A 66 11.78 4.78 -1.57
C ILE A 66 11.88 3.47 -0.80
N GLY A 67 10.85 3.11 -0.03
CA GLY A 67 10.81 1.84 0.71
C GLY A 67 10.81 0.61 -0.22
N GLU A 68 10.10 0.67 -1.34
CA GLU A 68 10.09 -0.42 -2.34
C GLU A 68 11.44 -0.60 -3.03
N GLU A 69 12.11 0.49 -3.42
CA GLU A 69 13.39 0.43 -4.14
C GLU A 69 14.54 -0.08 -3.24
N SER A 70 14.52 0.31 -1.96
CA SER A 70 15.52 -0.12 -0.97
C SER A 70 15.30 -1.54 -0.46
N GLY A 71 14.16 -2.17 -0.79
CA GLY A 71 13.72 -3.42 -0.17
C GLY A 71 13.42 -3.28 1.33
N SER A 72 13.35 -2.05 1.84
CA SER A 72 13.17 -1.73 3.25
C SER A 72 11.79 -1.13 3.55
N LEU A 73 10.76 -1.55 2.80
CA LEU A 73 9.37 -1.36 3.25
C LEU A 73 9.17 -1.84 4.71
N ASP A 74 9.98 -2.79 5.17
CA ASP A 74 10.08 -3.25 6.57
C ASP A 74 10.63 -2.21 7.55
N GLU A 75 11.45 -1.25 7.11
CA GLU A 75 12.07 -0.23 7.98
C GLU A 75 11.24 1.06 8.08
N MET A 76 10.06 1.15 7.44
CA MET A 76 9.12 2.27 7.61
C MET A 76 8.45 2.23 9.01
N SER A 77 9.26 2.38 10.05
CA SER A 77 8.87 2.50 11.46
C SER A 77 8.33 3.89 11.77
#